data_AF-A0A710IZL8-F1
#
_entry.id   AF-A0A710IZL8-F1
#
_cell.length_a   1.000
_cell.length_b   1.000
_cell.length_c   1.000
_cell.angle_alpha   90.00
_cell.angle_beta   90.00
_cell.angle_gamma   90.00
#
_symmetry.space_group_name_H-M   'P 1'
#
loop_
_entity.id
_entity.type
_entity.pdbx_description
1 polymer ?
#
loop_
_entity_poly.entity_id
_entity_poly.type
_entity_poly.pdbx_seq_one_letter_code
_entity_poly.pdbx_strand_id
1 'polypeptide(L)'
;GKTESAVRKLVERRLIPLTTEREVLGEEGSSRRLLILWNEWLEMVYDATKQLPPERKDWRNHWLKKAKKLAEDLGLGFLNFAA
;
A
#
# COMPACT_ATOMS: atom_id res chain seq x y z
N GLY A 1 -15.65 3.36 -0.96
CA GLY A 1 -16.97 4.02 -0.84
C GLY A 1 -17.01 5.47 -1.33
N LYS A 2 -16.16 5.91 -2.26
CA LYS A 2 -16.30 7.22 -2.94
C LYS A 2 -16.50 6.98 -4.44
N THR A 3 -17.20 7.87 -5.12
CA THR A 3 -17.34 7.82 -6.58
C THR A 3 -16.02 8.20 -7.25
N GLU A 4 -15.81 7.77 -8.50
CA GLU A 4 -14.64 8.16 -9.29
C GLU A 4 -14.52 9.69 -9.41
N SER A 5 -15.64 10.38 -9.65
CA SER A 5 -15.66 11.84 -9.75
C SER A 5 -15.22 12.53 -8.45
N ALA A 6 -15.57 11.99 -7.29
CA ALA A 6 -15.10 12.51 -6.01
C ALA A 6 -13.61 12.26 -5.82
N VAL A 7 -13.09 11.09 -6.21
CA VAL A 7 -11.65 10.80 -6.16
C VAL A 7 -10.87 11.71 -7.10
N ARG A 8 -11.37 11.95 -8.32
CA ARG A 8 -10.74 12.86 -9.29
C ARG A 8 -10.57 14.28 -8.75
N LYS A 9 -11.57 14.81 -8.02
CA LYS A 9 -11.44 16.10 -7.33
C LYS A 9 -10.32 16.11 -6.28
N LEU A 10 -10.09 14.99 -5.58
CA LEU A 10 -8.99 14.87 -4.62
C LEU A 10 -7.63 14.83 -5.31
N VAL A 11 -7.55 14.16 -6.47
CA VAL A 11 -6.36 14.15 -7.34
C VAL A 11 -6.05 15.56 -7.83
N GLU A 12 -7.02 16.25 -8.41
CA GLU A 12 -6.87 17.61 -8.95
C GLU A 12 -6.42 18.61 -7.87
N ARG A 13 -6.92 18.45 -6.64
CA ARG A 13 -6.56 19.28 -5.48
C ARG A 13 -5.27 18.81 -4.78
N ARG A 14 -4.62 17.76 -5.27
CA ARG A 14 -3.39 17.19 -4.68
C ARG A 14 -3.54 16.82 -3.20
N LEU A 15 -4.70 16.26 -2.83
CA LEU A 15 -5.03 15.87 -1.46
C LEU A 15 -4.71 14.40 -1.15
N ILE A 16 -4.17 13.67 -2.12
CA ILE A 16 -3.79 12.26 -1.99
C ILE A 16 -2.37 12.13 -2.56
N PRO A 17 -1.47 11.41 -1.89
CA PRO A 17 -0.14 11.15 -2.42
C PRO A 17 -0.26 10.11 -3.54
N LEU A 18 0.17 10.50 -4.73
CA LEU A 18 -0.02 9.75 -5.96
C LEU A 18 1.29 9.65 -6.72
N THR A 19 1.45 8.54 -7.43
CA THR A 19 2.51 8.31 -8.41
C THR A 19 1.91 7.58 -9.61
N THR A 20 2.60 7.58 -10.73
CA THR A 20 2.23 6.78 -11.89
C THR A 20 2.79 5.37 -11.75
N GLU A 21 2.11 4.40 -12.36
CA GLU A 21 2.61 3.02 -12.44
C GLU A 21 4.00 2.97 -13.09
N ARG A 22 4.28 3.85 -14.07
CA ARG A 22 5.60 3.99 -14.70
C ARG A 22 6.71 4.40 -13.73
N GLU A 23 6.43 5.33 -12.82
CA GLU A 23 7.43 5.80 -11.84
C GLU A 23 7.82 4.70 -10.83
N VAL A 24 6.93 3.74 -10.58
CA VAL A 24 7.15 2.66 -9.61
C VAL A 24 7.67 1.38 -10.26
N LEU A 25 7.11 1.00 -11.41
CA LEU A 25 7.38 -0.28 -12.08
C LEU A 25 8.34 -0.14 -13.28
N GLY A 26 8.78 1.07 -13.62
CA GLY A 26 9.66 1.33 -14.75
C GLY A 26 8.91 1.43 -16.08
N GLU A 27 9.61 1.22 -17.20
CA GLU A 27 9.09 1.49 -18.54
C GLU A 27 7.84 0.68 -18.93
N GLU A 28 7.70 -0.52 -18.36
CA GLU A 28 6.53 -1.40 -18.50
C GLU A 28 5.26 -0.83 -17.84
N GLY A 29 5.43 0.12 -16.91
CA GLY A 29 4.32 0.78 -16.23
C GLY A 29 3.62 1.84 -17.07
N SER A 30 2.32 1.99 -16.84
CA SER A 30 1.53 3.04 -17.49
C SER A 30 1.82 4.42 -16.89
N SER A 31 2.05 5.42 -17.76
CA SER A 31 2.09 6.83 -17.35
C SER A 31 0.71 7.41 -17.02
N ARG A 32 -0.38 6.66 -17.28
CA ARG A 32 -1.77 7.11 -17.06
C ARG A 32 -2.42 6.46 -15.84
N ARG A 33 -1.98 5.27 -15.43
CA ARG A 33 -2.48 4.64 -14.22
C ARG A 33 -1.85 5.27 -13.01
N LEU A 34 -2.69 5.75 -12.10
CA LEU A 34 -2.28 6.35 -10.84
C LEU A 34 -2.34 5.32 -9.73
N LEU A 35 -1.30 5.30 -8.92
CA LEU A 35 -1.21 4.51 -7.70
C LEU A 35 -1.25 5.47 -6.51
N ILE A 36 -1.99 5.09 -5.47
CA ILE A 36 -1.92 5.77 -4.18
C ILE A 36 -0.70 5.24 -3.45
N LEU A 37 0.18 6.16 -3.05
CA LEU A 37 1.31 5.87 -2.20
C LEU A 37 0.79 5.57 -0.78
N TRP A 38 0.64 4.28 -0.48
CA TRP A 38 -0.09 3.83 0.71
C TRP A 38 0.58 4.27 2.02
N ASN A 39 1.90 4.18 2.11
CA ASN A 39 2.61 4.55 3.34
C ASN A 39 2.51 6.07 3.60
N GLU A 40 2.69 6.88 2.57
CA GLU A 40 2.62 8.33 2.60
C GLU A 40 1.21 8.78 2.97
N TRP A 41 0.19 8.10 2.44
CA TRP A 41 -1.19 8.36 2.81
C TRP A 41 -1.44 8.05 4.30
N LEU A 42 -0.87 6.96 4.83
CA LEU A 42 -0.97 6.63 6.25
C LEU A 42 -0.29 7.66 7.14
N GLU A 43 0.87 8.17 6.76
CA GLU A 43 1.56 9.24 7.48
C GLU A 43 0.72 10.54 7.46
N MET A 44 0.10 10.91 6.34
CA MET A 44 -0.83 12.04 6.28
C MET A 44 -2.04 11.87 7.21
N VAL A 45 -2.62 10.66 7.26
CA VAL A 45 -3.73 10.36 8.17
C VAL A 45 -3.28 10.48 9.63
N TYR A 46 -2.09 9.95 9.94
CA TYR A 46 -1.52 10.07 11.27
C TYR A 46 -1.25 11.52 11.65
N ASP A 47 -0.71 12.33 10.74
CA ASP A 47 -0.43 13.74 11.00
C ASP A 47 -1.71 14.51 11.34
N ALA A 48 -2.79 14.24 10.61
CA ALA A 48 -4.08 14.90 10.78
C ALA A 48 -4.88 14.40 12.01
N THR A 49 -4.77 13.13 12.38
CA THR A 49 -5.65 12.50 13.39
C THR A 49 -4.94 12.02 14.64
N LYS A 50 -3.60 11.97 14.62
CA LYS A 50 -2.73 11.30 15.60
C LYS A 50 -3.09 9.83 15.83
N GLN A 51 -3.76 9.22 14.87
CA GLN A 51 -4.19 7.83 14.88
C GLN A 51 -3.79 7.16 13.56
N LEU A 52 -3.40 5.89 13.64
CA LEU A 52 -3.14 5.08 12.44
C LEU A 52 -4.31 4.12 12.24
N PRO A 53 -4.82 3.99 11.01
CA PRO A 53 -5.88 3.05 10.72
C PRO A 53 -5.38 1.61 10.91
N PRO A 54 -6.19 0.71 11.49
CA PRO A 54 -5.81 -0.69 11.73
C PRO A 54 -5.40 -1.42 10.45
N GLU A 55 -6.00 -1.05 9.31
CA GLU A 55 -5.75 -1.61 7.98
C GLU A 55 -4.29 -1.40 7.51
N ARG A 56 -3.52 -0.50 8.16
CA ARG A 56 -2.08 -0.30 7.91
C ARG A 56 -1.30 -1.62 7.90
N LYS A 57 -1.65 -2.55 8.78
CA LYS A 57 -0.91 -3.80 8.98
C LYS A 57 -1.45 -4.98 8.19
N ASP A 58 -2.61 -4.85 7.54
CA ASP A 58 -3.30 -5.99 6.92
C ASP A 58 -2.50 -6.59 5.77
N TRP A 59 -1.90 -5.75 4.93
CA TRP A 59 -1.03 -6.22 3.85
C TRP A 59 0.20 -6.96 4.39
N ARG A 60 0.82 -6.44 5.47
CA ARG A 60 1.99 -7.06 6.11
C ARG A 60 1.60 -8.40 6.73
N ASN A 61 0.48 -8.45 7.44
CA ASN A 61 -0.04 -9.67 8.05
C ASN A 61 -0.36 -10.74 7.00
N HIS A 62 -0.98 -10.34 5.89
CA HIS A 62 -1.27 -11.23 4.77
C HIS A 62 0.01 -11.74 4.10
N TRP A 63 0.98 -10.86 3.88
CA TRP A 63 2.29 -11.23 3.35
C TRP A 63 3.02 -12.21 4.27
N LEU A 64 3.07 -11.92 5.58
CA LEU A 64 3.67 -12.81 6.58
C LEU A 64 3.00 -14.19 6.58
N LYS A 65 1.67 -14.24 6.46
CA LYS A 65 0.93 -15.51 6.35
C LYS A 65 1.34 -16.28 5.10
N LYS A 66 1.45 -15.62 3.94
CA LYS A 66 1.90 -16.24 2.68
C LYS A 66 3.35 -16.72 2.77
N ALA A 67 4.23 -15.90 3.31
CA ALA A 67 5.65 -16.21 3.48
C ALA A 67 5.87 -17.41 4.40
N LYS A 68 5.13 -17.49 5.52
CA LYS A 68 5.14 -18.64 6.43
C LYS A 68 4.70 -19.92 5.71
N LYS A 69 3.58 -19.87 5.00
CA LYS A 69 3.11 -21.03 4.22
C LYS A 69 4.15 -21.48 3.18
N LEU A 70 4.75 -20.54 2.46
CA LEU A 70 5.79 -20.86 1.47
C LEU A 70 7.02 -21.52 2.14
N ALA A 71 7.44 -21.03 3.31
CA ALA A 71 8.54 -21.63 4.07
C ALA A 71 8.23 -23.06 4.53
N GLU A 72 6.98 -23.33 4.96
CA GLU A 72 6.48 -24.67 5.28
C GLU A 72 6.49 -25.58 4.04
N ASP A 73 5.95 -25.10 2.91
CA ASP A 73 5.90 -25.85 1.64
C ASP A 73 7.31 -26.21 1.12
N LEU A 74 8.30 -25.36 1.38
CA LEU A 74 9.70 -25.58 1.02
C LEU A 74 10.49 -26.39 2.05
N GLY A 75 9.88 -26.79 3.18
CA GLY A 75 10.54 -27.55 4.25
C GLY A 75 11.61 -26.76 5.01
N LEU A 76 11.60 -25.44 4.93
CA LEU A 76 12.64 -24.56 5.51
C LEU A 76 12.48 -24.34 7.03
N GLY A 77 11.47 -24.93 7.66
CA GLY A 77 11.15 -24.69 9.07
C GLY A 77 10.64 -23.26 9.33
N PHE A 78 10.32 -22.94 10.59
CA PHE A 78 9.75 -21.64 10.96
C PHE A 78 10.82 -20.54 10.81
N LEU A 79 10.79 -19.84 9.68
CA LEU A 79 11.53 -18.58 9.55
C LEU A 79 10.94 -17.59 10.54
N ASN A 80 11.68 -17.29 11.59
CA ASN A 80 11.31 -16.30 12.59
C ASN A 80 11.50 -14.91 11.95
N PHE A 81 10.48 -14.44 11.24
CA PHE A 81 10.40 -13.06 10.76
C PHE A 81 10.18 -12.16 11.97
N ALA A 82 11.25 -11.92 12.75
CA ALA A 82 11.23 -10.99 13.88
C ALA A 82 10.98 -9.55 13.39
N ALA A 83 10.27 -8.82 14.25
CA ALA A 83 9.43 -7.66 13.96
C ALA A 83 10.15 -6.40 13.46
#